data_AF-A0A7C5FYF2-F1
#
_entry.id   AF-A0A7C5FYF2-F1
#
_cell.length_a   1.000
_cell.length_b   1.000
_cell.length_c   1.000
_cell.angle_alpha   90.00
_cell.angle_beta   90.00
_cell.angle_gamma   90.00
#
_symmetry.space_group_name_H-M   'P 1'
#
loop_
_entity.id
_entity.type
_entity.pdbx_description
1 polymer ?
#
loop_
_entity_poly.entity_id
_entity_poly.type
_entity_poly.pdbx_seq_one_letter_code
_entity_poly.pdbx_strand_id
1 'polypeptide(L)'
;MEVGFFAGLLAAFAFGTIWFYVACVITFFGIMALAENEHELLSIGVLIGFIVLMQNSGAFDIFNNPWMVAKWSLIYFVVGTVWSFVKWWAYLTKRAETYGELKDKFNERMTERYNRDDVRPDAIKPITGTATKPSDEFAKFLNKECFLSDYVIRNRTVIPAAMDFKAMITGWIIWWPTSVLWTIVSDPMVRIANWIFARLKGTYQLIANRVFAKFEEA
;
A
#
# COMPACT_ATOMS: atom_id res chain seq x y z
N MET A 1 -51.71 11.86 3.28
CA MET A 1 -50.53 12.12 4.13
C MET A 1 -49.28 11.41 3.61
N GLU A 2 -49.40 10.22 3.02
CA GLU A 2 -48.26 9.42 2.55
C GLU A 2 -47.47 10.05 1.39
N VAL A 3 -48.13 10.68 0.41
CA VAL A 3 -47.46 11.29 -0.77
C VAL A 3 -46.45 12.38 -0.37
N GLY A 4 -46.73 13.13 0.70
CA GLY A 4 -45.84 14.19 1.19
C GLY A 4 -44.58 13.67 1.87
N PHE A 5 -44.68 12.53 2.57
CA PHE A 5 -43.53 11.91 3.24
C PHE A 5 -42.51 11.39 2.23
N PHE A 6 -42.97 10.65 1.20
CA PHE A 6 -42.10 10.13 0.15
C PHE A 6 -41.46 11.25 -0.68
N ALA A 7 -42.20 12.31 -1.01
CA ALA A 7 -41.65 13.46 -1.71
C ALA A 7 -40.57 14.18 -0.87
N GLY A 8 -40.80 14.36 0.44
CA GLY A 8 -39.82 14.94 1.35
C GLY A 8 -38.55 14.09 1.47
N LEU A 9 -38.70 12.76 1.53
CA LEU A 9 -37.57 11.83 1.56
C LEU A 9 -36.78 11.84 0.25
N LEU A 10 -37.46 11.85 -0.90
CA LEU A 10 -36.80 11.98 -2.21
C LEU A 10 -36.06 13.31 -2.36
N ALA A 11 -36.66 14.42 -1.89
CA ALA A 11 -36.01 15.73 -1.89
C ALA A 11 -34.79 15.76 -0.96
N ALA A 12 -34.84 15.07 0.18
CA ALA A 12 -33.69 14.95 1.06
C ALA A 12 -32.52 14.23 0.36
N PHE A 13 -32.77 13.27 -0.52
CA PHE A 13 -31.75 12.57 -1.31
C PHE A 13 -31.48 13.18 -2.71
N ALA A 14 -32.00 14.37 -2.99
CA ALA A 14 -31.72 15.05 -4.26
C ALA A 14 -30.22 15.31 -4.43
N PHE A 15 -29.73 15.28 -5.68
CA PHE A 15 -28.32 15.50 -5.95
C PHE A 15 -27.86 16.86 -5.43
N GLY A 16 -26.76 16.87 -4.67
CA GLY A 16 -26.20 18.07 -4.05
C GLY A 16 -26.63 18.33 -2.61
N THR A 17 -27.57 17.58 -2.05
CA THR A 17 -27.88 17.65 -0.61
C THR A 17 -26.82 16.91 0.23
N ILE A 18 -26.70 17.26 1.52
CA ILE A 18 -25.78 16.56 2.43
C ILE A 18 -26.14 15.08 2.61
N TRP A 19 -27.44 14.75 2.63
CA TRP A 19 -27.92 13.37 2.82
C TRP A 19 -27.59 12.48 1.63
N PHE A 20 -27.56 13.04 0.42
CA PHE A 20 -27.07 12.32 -0.76
C PHE A 20 -25.60 11.87 -0.56
N TYR A 21 -24.71 12.77 -0.13
CA TYR A 21 -23.31 12.41 0.13
C TYR A 21 -23.16 11.42 1.29
N VAL A 22 -23.98 11.54 2.34
CA VAL A 22 -24.00 10.57 3.45
C VAL A 22 -24.41 9.18 2.95
N ALA A 23 -25.44 9.09 2.10
CA ALA A 23 -25.84 7.82 1.49
C ALA A 23 -24.72 7.22 0.64
N CYS A 24 -24.03 8.02 -0.19
CA CYS A 24 -22.87 7.57 -0.96
C CYS A 24 -21.78 6.94 -0.06
N VAL A 25 -21.46 7.60 1.05
CA VAL A 25 -20.44 7.13 2.01
C VAL A 25 -20.88 5.83 2.68
N ILE A 26 -22.12 5.75 3.15
CA ILE A 26 -22.68 4.53 3.77
C ILE A 26 -22.67 3.37 2.79
N THR A 27 -23.15 3.59 1.56
CA THR A 27 -23.15 2.56 0.51
C THR A 27 -21.74 2.12 0.16
N PHE A 28 -20.80 3.05 0.02
CA PHE A 28 -19.40 2.73 -0.26
C PHE A 28 -18.78 1.83 0.81
N PHE A 29 -18.91 2.19 2.09
CA PHE A 29 -18.41 1.37 3.20
C PHE A 29 -19.17 0.05 3.33
N GLY A 30 -20.48 0.04 3.07
CA GLY A 30 -21.29 -1.17 3.06
C GLY A 30 -20.84 -2.16 1.98
N ILE A 31 -20.56 -1.67 0.77
CA ILE A 31 -20.01 -2.50 -0.32
C ILE A 31 -18.63 -3.03 0.04
N MET A 32 -17.73 -2.20 0.59
CA MET A 32 -16.41 -2.67 1.02
C MET A 32 -16.52 -3.76 2.10
N ALA A 33 -17.33 -3.54 3.14
CA ALA A 33 -17.50 -4.52 4.22
C ALA A 33 -18.11 -5.84 3.72
N LEU A 34 -19.07 -5.79 2.78
CA LEU A 34 -19.65 -6.99 2.19
C LEU A 34 -18.67 -7.72 1.25
N ALA A 35 -17.89 -6.97 0.47
CA ALA A 35 -16.87 -7.53 -0.40
C ALA A 35 -15.75 -8.23 0.40
N GLU A 36 -15.37 -7.69 1.56
CA GLU A 36 -14.37 -8.30 2.44
C GLU A 36 -14.88 -9.59 3.11
N ASN A 37 -16.19 -9.68 3.39
CA ASN A 37 -16.82 -10.87 3.97
C ASN A 37 -17.24 -11.93 2.93
N GLU A 38 -16.71 -11.87 1.70
CA GLU A 38 -17.02 -12.80 0.59
C GLU A 38 -18.52 -12.86 0.21
N HIS A 39 -19.31 -11.86 0.59
CA HIS A 39 -20.73 -11.76 0.25
C HIS A 39 -20.95 -10.98 -1.06
N GLU A 40 -20.39 -11.52 -2.16
CA GLU A 40 -20.40 -10.87 -3.48
C GLU A 40 -21.82 -10.49 -3.95
N LEU A 41 -22.79 -11.40 -3.81
CA LEU A 41 -24.18 -11.15 -4.21
C LEU A 41 -24.85 -10.01 -3.43
N LEU A 42 -24.57 -9.91 -2.13
CA LEU A 42 -25.11 -8.82 -1.31
C LEU A 42 -24.47 -7.47 -1.69
N SER A 43 -23.18 -7.46 -2.00
CA SER A 43 -22.50 -6.24 -2.47
C SER A 43 -23.12 -5.71 -3.77
N ILE A 44 -23.44 -6.61 -4.71
CA ILE A 44 -24.14 -6.28 -5.95
C ILE A 44 -25.56 -5.79 -5.65
N GLY A 45 -26.28 -6.45 -4.73
CA GLY A 45 -27.62 -6.02 -4.31
C GLY A 45 -27.64 -4.60 -3.73
N VAL A 46 -26.67 -4.27 -2.87
CA VAL A 46 -26.49 -2.92 -2.31
C VAL A 46 -26.18 -1.90 -3.40
N LEU A 47 -25.33 -2.26 -4.37
CA LEU A 47 -25.01 -1.39 -5.51
C LEU A 47 -26.24 -1.12 -6.39
N ILE A 48 -27.01 -2.16 -6.72
CA ILE A 48 -28.26 -2.04 -7.50
C ILE A 48 -29.27 -1.18 -6.74
N GLY A 49 -29.47 -1.44 -5.44
CA GLY A 49 -30.36 -0.66 -4.58
C GLY A 49 -29.98 0.82 -4.56
N PHE A 50 -28.68 1.12 -4.49
CA PHE A 50 -28.18 2.49 -4.59
C PHE A 50 -28.44 3.10 -5.97
N ILE A 51 -28.18 2.38 -7.07
CA ILE A 51 -28.47 2.86 -8.44
C ILE A 51 -29.95 3.19 -8.61
N VAL A 52 -30.85 2.36 -8.09
CA VAL A 52 -32.30 2.58 -8.14
C VAL A 52 -32.68 3.83 -7.34
N LEU A 53 -32.12 3.99 -6.13
CA LEU A 53 -32.32 5.20 -5.31
C LEU A 53 -31.86 6.46 -6.08
N MET A 54 -30.79 6.33 -6.85
CA MET A 54 -30.18 7.42 -7.60
C MET A 54 -30.91 7.81 -8.87
N GLN A 55 -31.81 6.98 -9.39
CA GLN A 55 -32.47 7.21 -10.67
C GLN A 55 -33.26 8.54 -10.71
N ASN A 56 -33.81 8.96 -9.56
CA ASN A 56 -34.58 10.20 -9.45
C ASN A 56 -33.77 11.42 -8.96
N SER A 57 -32.49 11.24 -8.64
CA SER A 57 -31.66 12.31 -8.06
C SER A 57 -31.20 13.35 -9.09
N GLY A 58 -31.35 13.08 -10.39
CA GLY A 58 -30.73 13.86 -11.46
C GLY A 58 -29.25 13.53 -11.69
N ALA A 59 -28.63 12.64 -10.91
CA ALA A 59 -27.22 12.26 -11.10
C ALA A 59 -26.95 11.64 -12.48
N PHE A 60 -27.95 11.00 -13.09
CA PHE A 60 -27.84 10.45 -14.44
C PHE A 60 -27.86 11.53 -15.54
N ASP A 61 -28.19 12.79 -15.21
CA ASP A 61 -28.13 13.88 -16.19
C ASP A 61 -26.71 14.15 -16.66
N ILE A 62 -25.69 13.68 -15.92
CA ILE A 62 -24.31 13.72 -16.39
C ILE A 62 -24.14 12.96 -17.71
N PHE A 63 -24.92 11.90 -17.95
CA PHE A 63 -24.88 11.13 -19.19
C PHE A 63 -25.57 11.84 -20.37
N ASN A 64 -26.41 12.85 -20.10
CA ASN A 64 -26.99 13.68 -21.16
C ASN A 64 -25.92 14.56 -21.84
N ASN A 65 -24.77 14.77 -21.19
CA ASN A 65 -23.63 15.50 -21.76
C ASN A 65 -22.40 14.58 -21.84
N PRO A 66 -22.28 13.73 -22.88
CA PRO A 66 -21.17 12.79 -23.01
C PRO A 66 -19.82 13.50 -23.08
N TRP A 67 -19.78 14.74 -23.58
CA TRP A 67 -18.56 15.54 -23.62
C TRP A 67 -18.07 15.94 -22.22
N MET A 68 -18.99 16.27 -21.32
CA MET A 68 -18.66 16.55 -19.92
C MET A 68 -18.08 15.32 -19.23
N VAL A 69 -18.70 14.14 -19.43
CA VAL A 69 -18.17 12.86 -18.91
C VAL A 69 -16.78 12.60 -19.45
N ALA A 70 -16.59 12.67 -20.78
CA ALA A 70 -15.30 12.45 -21.41
C ALA A 70 -14.21 13.39 -20.87
N LYS A 71 -14.55 14.69 -20.68
CA LYS A 71 -13.63 15.67 -20.09
C LYS A 71 -13.23 15.30 -18.66
N TRP A 72 -14.18 14.93 -17.80
CA TRP A 72 -13.88 14.54 -16.42
C TRP A 72 -13.11 13.22 -16.34
N SER A 73 -13.44 12.24 -17.18
CA SER A 73 -12.69 11.00 -17.30
C SER A 73 -11.24 11.27 -17.73
N LEU A 74 -11.03 12.16 -18.70
CA LEU A 74 -9.68 12.55 -19.13
C LEU A 74 -8.89 13.18 -17.97
N ILE A 75 -9.49 14.13 -17.26
CA ILE A 75 -8.87 14.76 -16.07
C ILE A 75 -8.52 13.69 -15.03
N TYR A 76 -9.44 12.76 -14.76
CA TYR A 76 -9.23 11.68 -13.80
C TYR A 76 -8.00 10.83 -14.16
N PHE A 77 -7.86 10.42 -15.42
CA PHE A 77 -6.71 9.63 -15.87
C PHE A 77 -5.40 10.41 -15.86
N VAL A 78 -5.43 11.71 -16.18
CA VAL A 78 -4.24 12.58 -16.11
C VAL A 78 -3.74 12.66 -14.66
N VAL A 79 -4.64 12.93 -13.71
CA VAL A 79 -4.28 12.98 -12.29
C VAL A 79 -3.80 11.61 -11.79
N GLY A 80 -4.48 10.53 -12.15
CA GLY A 80 -4.07 9.17 -11.80
C GLY A 80 -2.69 8.80 -12.36
N THR A 81 -2.36 9.25 -13.56
CA THR A 81 -1.04 9.06 -14.17
C THR A 81 0.04 9.80 -13.37
N VAL A 82 -0.17 11.08 -13.05
CA VAL A 82 0.76 11.86 -12.21
C VAL A 82 0.95 11.21 -10.84
N TRP A 83 -0.13 10.77 -10.20
CA TRP A 83 -0.08 10.07 -8.92
C TRP A 83 0.72 8.76 -8.99
N SER A 84 0.57 8.00 -10.07
CA SER A 84 1.32 6.75 -10.24
C SER A 84 2.83 6.97 -10.26
N PHE A 85 3.31 8.10 -10.81
CA PHE A 85 4.74 8.48 -10.76
C PHE A 85 5.19 8.79 -9.33
N VAL A 86 4.38 9.55 -8.56
CA VAL A 86 4.68 9.87 -7.15
C VAL A 86 4.76 8.58 -6.32
N LYS A 87 3.82 7.66 -6.51
CA LYS A 87 3.82 6.37 -5.81
C LYS A 87 4.98 5.47 -6.22
N TRP A 88 5.32 5.44 -7.51
CA TRP A 88 6.47 4.69 -8.00
C TRP A 88 7.77 5.22 -7.41
N TRP A 89 7.94 6.55 -7.37
CA TRP A 89 9.08 7.18 -6.71
C TRP A 89 9.17 6.79 -5.23
N ALA A 90 8.07 6.93 -4.48
CA ALA A 90 8.04 6.57 -3.06
C ALA A 90 8.33 5.07 -2.83
N TYR A 91 7.86 4.20 -3.72
CA TYR A 91 8.15 2.78 -3.70
C TYR A 91 9.64 2.51 -3.94
N LEU A 92 10.25 3.14 -4.93
CA LEU A 92 11.68 3.01 -5.23
C LEU A 92 12.55 3.51 -4.09
N THR A 93 12.22 4.65 -3.46
CA THR A 93 12.98 5.19 -2.32
C THR A 93 13.02 4.20 -1.16
N LYS A 94 11.85 3.65 -0.77
CA LYS A 94 11.77 2.65 0.31
C LYS A 94 12.58 1.40 -0.03
N ARG A 95 12.54 0.95 -1.28
CA ARG A 95 13.33 -0.21 -1.75
C ARG A 95 14.83 0.08 -1.74
N ALA A 96 15.23 1.28 -2.15
CA ALA A 96 16.64 1.71 -2.15
C ALA A 96 17.20 1.79 -0.73
N GLU A 97 16.42 2.29 0.24
CA GLU A 97 16.79 2.33 1.66
C GLU A 97 17.01 0.92 2.20
N THR A 98 16.05 0.01 2.02
CA THR A 98 16.19 -1.39 2.45
C THR A 98 17.39 -2.08 1.79
N TYR A 99 17.64 -1.79 0.50
CA TYR A 99 18.81 -2.32 -0.20
C TYR A 99 20.13 -1.80 0.38
N GLY A 100 20.19 -0.51 0.74
CA GLY A 100 21.33 0.09 1.43
C GLY A 100 21.63 -0.59 2.76
N GLU A 101 20.60 -0.75 3.61
CA GLU A 101 20.73 -1.44 4.90
C GLU A 101 21.22 -2.89 4.76
N LEU A 102 20.73 -3.62 3.75
CA LEU A 102 21.18 -4.98 3.46
C LEU A 102 22.62 -5.02 2.95
N LYS A 103 23.02 -4.04 2.13
CA LYS A 103 24.40 -3.91 1.66
C LYS A 103 25.35 -3.63 2.82
N ASP A 104 24.96 -2.77 3.76
CA ASP A 104 25.77 -2.46 4.93
C ASP A 104 25.94 -3.67 5.84
N LYS A 105 24.86 -4.41 6.14
CA LYS A 105 24.91 -5.68 6.89
C LYS A 105 25.78 -6.73 6.22
N PHE A 106 25.74 -6.81 4.89
CA PHE A 106 26.60 -7.72 4.14
C PHE A 106 28.08 -7.35 4.30
N ASN A 107 28.41 -6.06 4.13
CA ASN A 107 29.78 -5.57 4.29
C ASN A 107 30.30 -5.81 5.71
N GLU A 108 29.46 -5.58 6.73
CA GLU A 108 29.79 -5.85 8.14
C GLU A 108 30.16 -7.33 8.35
N ARG A 109 29.31 -8.26 7.89
CA ARG A 109 29.59 -9.71 7.99
C ARG A 109 30.83 -10.16 7.22
N MET A 110 31.09 -9.56 6.05
CA MET A 110 32.30 -9.86 5.28
C MET A 110 33.55 -9.37 6.02
N THR A 111 33.47 -8.19 6.66
CA THR A 111 34.54 -7.64 7.49
C THR A 111 34.78 -8.49 8.73
N GLU A 112 33.72 -8.99 9.39
CA GLU A 112 33.84 -9.89 10.54
C GLU A 112 34.50 -11.23 10.19
N ARG A 113 34.12 -11.84 9.05
CA ARG A 113 34.75 -13.06 8.55
C ARG A 113 36.22 -12.85 8.25
N TYR A 114 36.54 -11.73 7.61
CA TYR A 114 37.92 -11.32 7.34
C TYR A 114 38.75 -11.23 8.62
N ASN A 115 38.23 -10.55 9.65
CA ASN A 115 38.92 -10.42 10.94
C ASN A 115 39.08 -11.75 11.70
N ARG A 116 38.22 -12.74 11.43
CA ARG A 116 38.26 -14.05 12.09
C ARG A 116 39.27 -15.01 11.46
N ASP A 117 39.33 -15.04 10.13
CA ASP A 117 39.94 -16.15 9.40
C ASP A 117 41.41 -15.92 8.97
N ASP A 118 42.08 -14.85 9.45
CA ASP A 118 43.46 -14.44 9.07
C ASP A 118 43.68 -14.48 7.53
N VAL A 119 42.60 -14.21 6.78
CA VAL A 119 42.58 -14.25 5.32
C VAL A 119 43.38 -13.04 4.83
N ARG A 120 44.27 -13.26 3.86
CA ARG A 120 45.13 -12.19 3.36
C ARG A 120 44.31 -10.99 2.81
N PRO A 121 44.69 -9.74 3.14
CA PRO A 121 43.96 -8.51 2.76
C PRO A 121 43.77 -8.29 1.25
N ASP A 122 44.56 -8.95 0.42
CA ASP A 122 44.59 -8.79 -1.04
C ASP A 122 43.44 -9.52 -1.75
N ALA A 123 42.78 -10.46 -1.10
CA ALA A 123 41.71 -11.25 -1.71
C ALA A 123 40.36 -10.53 -1.80
N ILE A 124 40.14 -9.47 -1.01
CA ILE A 124 38.83 -8.81 -0.93
C ILE A 124 38.90 -7.42 -1.56
N LYS A 125 38.42 -7.32 -2.81
CA LYS A 125 38.10 -6.00 -3.38
C LYS A 125 36.79 -5.53 -2.76
N PRO A 126 36.76 -4.38 -2.05
CA PRO A 126 35.51 -3.84 -1.53
C PRO A 126 34.53 -3.65 -2.69
N ILE A 127 33.23 -3.85 -2.45
CA ILE A 127 32.18 -3.60 -3.45
C ILE A 127 32.00 -2.08 -3.60
N THR A 128 33.01 -1.42 -4.17
CA THR A 128 33.07 0.02 -4.43
C THR A 128 32.48 0.39 -5.78
N GLY A 129 31.99 -0.58 -6.56
CA GLY A 129 31.41 -0.34 -7.88
C GLY A 129 29.90 -0.15 -7.89
N THR A 130 29.43 0.75 -8.76
CA THR A 130 28.06 0.88 -9.29
C THR A 130 27.64 -0.35 -10.11
N ALA A 131 28.09 -1.54 -9.72
CA ALA A 131 27.91 -2.77 -10.47
C ALA A 131 26.42 -3.06 -10.61
N THR A 132 25.94 -2.98 -11.85
CA THR A 132 24.58 -3.32 -12.26
C THR A 132 24.23 -4.78 -11.98
N LYS A 133 25.19 -5.60 -11.53
CA LYS A 133 24.97 -6.96 -11.04
C LYS A 133 25.58 -7.12 -9.64
N PRO A 134 24.80 -7.56 -8.64
CA PRO A 134 25.34 -7.94 -7.33
C PRO A 134 26.35 -9.08 -7.52
N SER A 135 27.39 -9.13 -6.68
CA SER A 135 28.27 -10.31 -6.64
C SER A 135 27.43 -11.56 -6.32
N ASP A 136 27.82 -12.72 -6.84
CA ASP A 136 27.10 -13.97 -6.59
C ASP A 136 26.94 -14.26 -5.09
N GLU A 137 27.92 -13.86 -4.27
CA GLU A 137 27.86 -13.95 -2.81
C GLU A 137 26.82 -13.01 -2.20
N PHE A 138 26.73 -11.77 -2.68
CA PHE A 138 25.71 -10.84 -2.20
C PHE A 138 24.32 -11.28 -2.66
N ALA A 139 24.17 -11.81 -3.88
CA ALA A 139 22.91 -12.40 -4.35
C ALA A 139 22.49 -13.59 -3.47
N LYS A 140 23.42 -14.48 -3.10
CA LYS A 140 23.16 -15.57 -2.14
C LYS A 140 22.78 -15.04 -0.76
N PHE A 141 23.44 -13.98 -0.29
CA PHE A 141 23.12 -13.32 0.98
C PHE A 141 21.71 -12.73 0.96
N LEU A 142 21.34 -12.01 -0.11
CA LEU A 142 20.00 -11.48 -0.30
C LEU A 142 18.94 -12.59 -0.29
N ASN A 143 19.20 -13.71 -0.98
CA ASN A 143 18.30 -14.88 -0.95
C ASN A 143 18.15 -15.49 0.44
N LYS A 144 19.21 -15.44 1.25
CA LYS A 144 19.21 -16.01 2.60
C LYS A 144 18.53 -15.10 3.63
N GLU A 145 18.87 -13.82 3.66
CA GLU A 145 18.35 -12.88 4.66
C GLU A 145 16.95 -12.38 4.33
N CYS A 146 16.60 -12.33 3.04
CA CYS A 146 15.31 -11.84 2.58
C CYS A 146 14.27 -12.97 2.42
N PHE A 147 14.39 -14.04 3.23
CA PHE A 147 13.50 -15.21 3.29
C PHE A 147 12.01 -14.87 3.57
N LEU A 148 11.68 -13.60 3.83
CA LEU A 148 10.33 -13.09 4.10
C LEU A 148 9.69 -12.31 2.95
N SER A 149 10.37 -12.14 1.80
CA SER A 149 9.75 -11.53 0.61
C SER A 149 9.83 -12.47 -0.58
N ASP A 150 9.12 -13.59 -0.48
CA ASP A 150 8.99 -14.66 -1.49
C ASP A 150 8.58 -14.15 -2.90
N TYR A 151 8.12 -12.90 -3.00
CA TYR A 151 7.70 -12.29 -4.27
C TYR A 151 8.83 -11.56 -5.04
N VAL A 152 9.88 -11.08 -4.37
CA VAL A 152 10.86 -10.15 -4.98
C VAL A 152 12.02 -10.89 -5.66
N ILE A 153 12.33 -12.10 -5.18
CA ILE A 153 13.57 -12.79 -5.57
C ILE A 153 13.38 -13.71 -6.78
N ARG A 154 12.14 -14.05 -7.13
CA ARG A 154 11.87 -14.93 -8.27
C ARG A 154 12.25 -14.29 -9.61
N ASN A 155 12.26 -12.95 -9.70
CA ASN A 155 12.76 -12.19 -10.85
C ASN A 155 14.07 -11.48 -10.53
N ARG A 156 15.13 -11.85 -11.25
CA ARG A 156 16.57 -11.68 -10.98
C ARG A 156 17.14 -10.25 -10.97
N THR A 157 16.33 -9.20 -10.76
CA THR A 157 16.84 -7.82 -10.77
C THR A 157 16.56 -7.13 -9.44
N VAL A 158 17.65 -6.83 -8.72
CA VAL A 158 17.66 -6.00 -7.52
C VAL A 158 16.97 -4.64 -7.76
N ILE A 159 17.13 -4.11 -8.97
CA ILE A 159 16.47 -2.89 -9.41
C ILE A 159 15.13 -3.28 -10.03
N PRO A 160 13.99 -2.90 -9.45
CA PRO A 160 12.69 -3.28 -9.97
C PRO A 160 12.45 -2.57 -11.32
N ALA A 161 12.23 -3.35 -12.38
CA ALA A 161 11.84 -2.80 -13.67
C ALA A 161 10.33 -2.49 -13.67
N ALA A 162 9.94 -1.34 -14.21
CA ALA A 162 8.52 -0.95 -14.25
C ALA A 162 7.62 -1.97 -14.96
N MET A 163 8.18 -2.70 -15.95
CA MET A 163 7.47 -3.76 -16.67
C MET A 163 7.01 -4.90 -15.77
N ASP A 164 7.82 -5.30 -14.79
CA ASP A 164 7.49 -6.38 -13.85
C ASP A 164 6.36 -5.96 -12.90
N PHE A 165 6.13 -4.66 -12.74
CA PHE A 165 5.13 -4.07 -11.85
C PHE A 165 3.96 -3.42 -12.61
N LYS A 166 3.74 -3.78 -13.88
CA LYS A 166 2.68 -3.18 -14.71
C LYS A 166 1.30 -3.22 -14.04
N ALA A 167 0.92 -4.35 -13.46
CA ALA A 167 -0.38 -4.50 -12.78
C ALA A 167 -0.51 -3.54 -11.59
N MET A 168 0.54 -3.41 -10.79
CA MET A 168 0.56 -2.50 -9.63
C MET A 168 0.47 -1.03 -10.06
N ILE A 169 1.26 -0.62 -11.06
CA ILE A 169 1.24 0.75 -11.59
C ILE A 169 -0.12 1.08 -12.21
N THR A 170 -0.69 0.16 -12.99
CA THR A 170 -2.03 0.31 -13.57
C THR A 170 -3.09 0.45 -12.46
N GLY A 171 -2.96 -0.35 -11.39
CA GLY A 171 -3.79 -0.23 -10.19
C GLY A 171 -3.70 1.16 -9.56
N TRP A 172 -2.51 1.74 -9.45
CA TRP A 172 -2.34 3.10 -8.93
C TRP A 172 -2.96 4.18 -9.81
N ILE A 173 -3.02 3.98 -11.13
CA ILE A 173 -3.69 4.92 -12.05
C ILE A 173 -5.21 4.83 -11.89
N ILE A 174 -5.77 3.61 -11.86
CA ILE A 174 -7.21 3.39 -11.80
C ILE A 174 -7.77 3.75 -10.42
N TRP A 175 -7.06 3.38 -9.35
CA TRP A 175 -7.49 3.52 -7.96
C TRP A 175 -6.74 4.63 -7.22
N TRP A 176 -6.30 5.65 -7.95
CA TRP A 176 -5.50 6.73 -7.39
C TRP A 176 -6.17 7.45 -6.20
N PRO A 177 -7.49 7.74 -6.19
CA PRO A 177 -8.09 8.49 -5.07
C PRO A 177 -8.00 7.70 -3.76
N THR A 178 -8.33 6.40 -3.81
CA THR A 178 -8.20 5.50 -2.66
C THR A 178 -6.75 5.36 -2.23
N SER A 179 -5.81 5.27 -3.18
CA SER A 179 -4.38 5.21 -2.87
C SER A 179 -3.84 6.49 -2.22
N VAL A 180 -4.30 7.67 -2.64
CA VAL A 180 -3.99 8.97 -2.01
C VAL A 180 -4.51 8.98 -0.59
N LEU A 181 -5.80 8.67 -0.41
CA LEU A 181 -6.46 8.63 0.89
C LEU A 181 -5.70 7.70 1.85
N TRP A 182 -5.37 6.50 1.38
CA TRP A 182 -4.60 5.54 2.17
C TRP A 182 -3.22 6.08 2.53
N THR A 183 -2.51 6.76 1.62
CA THR A 183 -1.18 7.31 1.92
C THR A 183 -1.26 8.42 2.97
N ILE A 184 -2.28 9.29 2.89
CA ILE A 184 -2.53 10.36 3.87
C ILE A 184 -2.84 9.78 5.26
N VAL A 185 -3.53 8.64 5.33
CA VAL A 185 -3.89 7.98 6.60
C VAL A 185 -2.75 7.10 7.13
N SER A 186 -2.11 6.31 6.27
CA SER A 186 -1.12 5.31 6.66
C SER A 186 0.13 5.95 7.25
N ASP A 187 0.61 7.05 6.66
CA ASP A 187 1.87 7.64 7.08
C ASP A 187 1.80 8.20 8.53
N PRO A 188 0.76 8.96 8.91
CA PRO A 188 0.51 9.31 10.32
C PRO A 188 0.31 8.08 11.21
N MET A 189 -0.47 7.09 10.77
CA MET A 189 -0.75 5.89 11.57
C MET A 189 0.52 5.09 11.88
N VAL A 190 1.41 4.90 10.90
CA VAL A 190 2.69 4.23 11.09
C VAL A 190 3.60 5.04 12.03
N ARG A 191 3.63 6.36 11.89
CA ARG A 191 4.39 7.23 12.82
C ARG A 191 3.87 7.11 14.25
N ILE A 192 2.56 7.13 14.44
CA ILE A 192 1.91 6.94 15.74
C ILE A 192 2.22 5.56 16.29
N ALA A 193 2.06 4.51 15.50
CA ALA A 193 2.35 3.13 15.91
C ALA A 193 3.82 2.96 16.32
N ASN A 194 4.76 3.49 15.53
CA ASN A 194 6.19 3.46 15.85
C ASN A 194 6.50 4.24 17.12
N TRP A 195 5.85 5.39 17.34
CA TRP A 195 6.00 6.17 18.57
C TRP A 195 5.48 5.41 19.80
N ILE A 196 4.30 4.79 19.70
CA ILE A 196 3.73 3.94 20.75
C ILE A 196 4.67 2.76 21.03
N PHE A 197 5.09 2.06 19.98
CA PHE A 197 5.99 0.91 20.10
C PHE A 197 7.32 1.29 20.74
N ALA A 198 7.93 2.41 20.33
CA ALA A 198 9.18 2.89 20.92
C ALA A 198 9.05 3.17 22.43
N ARG A 199 7.88 3.65 22.88
CA ARG A 199 7.60 3.85 24.30
C ARG A 199 7.35 2.55 25.06
N LEU A 200 6.74 1.56 24.42
CA LEU A 200 6.38 0.28 25.06
C LEU A 200 7.46 -0.79 24.97
N LYS A 201 8.42 -0.67 24.04
CA LYS A 201 9.45 -1.69 23.78
C LYS A 201 10.22 -2.10 25.04
N GLY A 202 10.58 -1.14 25.90
CA GLY A 202 11.27 -1.43 27.16
C GLY A 202 10.43 -2.33 28.08
N THR A 203 9.15 -2.02 28.23
CA THR A 203 8.21 -2.81 29.03
C THR A 203 8.04 -4.22 28.48
N TYR A 204 7.88 -4.35 27.16
CA TYR A 204 7.80 -5.67 26.52
C TYR A 204 9.08 -6.49 26.73
N GLN A 205 10.25 -5.86 26.62
CA GLN A 205 11.52 -6.55 26.85
C GLN A 205 11.67 -7.02 28.31
N LEU A 206 11.26 -6.21 29.28
CA LEU A 206 11.29 -6.60 30.70
C LEU A 206 10.39 -7.81 30.98
N ILE A 207 9.20 -7.83 30.40
CA ILE A 207 8.28 -8.97 30.51
C ILE A 207 8.92 -10.21 29.88
N ALA A 208 9.47 -10.09 28.67
CA ALA A 208 10.14 -11.19 27.99
C ALA A 208 11.29 -11.77 28.82
N ASN A 209 12.21 -10.91 29.30
CA ASN A 209 13.33 -11.33 30.13
C ASN A 209 12.86 -12.08 31.40
N ARG A 210 11.79 -11.60 32.05
CA ARG A 210 11.24 -12.25 33.25
C ARG A 210 10.66 -13.64 32.97
N VAL A 211 10.03 -13.83 31.81
CA VAL A 211 9.47 -15.14 31.41
C VAL A 211 10.58 -16.13 31.09
N PHE A 212 11.63 -15.68 30.39
CA PHE A 212 12.73 -16.54 29.94
C PHE A 212 13.79 -16.84 31.01
N ALA A 213 13.98 -15.97 32.01
CA ALA A 213 14.93 -16.21 33.11
C ALA A 213 14.70 -17.56 33.81
N LYS A 214 13.47 -18.08 33.83
CA LYS A 214 13.13 -19.37 34.44
C LYS A 214 13.78 -20.58 33.75
N PHE A 215 14.20 -20.45 32.49
CA PHE A 215 14.77 -21.54 31.71
C PHE A 215 16.30 -21.48 31.63
N GLU A 216 16.93 -20.40 32.09
CA GLU A 216 18.40 -20.25 32.10
C GLU A 216 19.05 -20.77 33.40
N GLU A 217 18.26 -20.96 34.46
CA GLU A 217 18.74 -21.46 35.78
C GLU A 217 18.62 -22.99 35.94
N ALA A 218 18.23 -23.72 34.89
CA ALA A 218 18.06 -25.18 34.87
C ALA A 218 19.12 -25.85 33.99
#